data_AF-A0A7S3B0B2-F1
#
_entry.id   AF-A0A7S3B0B2-F1
#
_cell.length_a   1.000
_cell.length_b   1.000
_cell.length_c   1.000
_cell.angle_alpha   90.00
_cell.angle_beta   90.00
_cell.angle_gamma   90.00
#
_symmetry.space_group_name_H-M   'P 1'
#
loop_
_entity.id
_entity.type
_entity.pdbx_description
1 polymer ?
#
loop_
_entity_poly.entity_id
_entity_poly.type
_entity_poly.pdbx_seq_one_letter_code
_entity_poly.pdbx_strand_id
1 'polypeptide(L)'
;YSKEQRSPFPPELGQLAAELASVAGCQLRAEAAIVNYYHANSTMGGHRDDAEPFQGAPIVSISLGLSAVYLLGGLTKEQSPHAMLLRSGDVVVQGGASRG
;
A
#
# COMPACT_ATOMS: atom_id res chain seq x y z
N TYR A 1 2.11 -7.71 -15.59
CA TYR A 1 1.39 -6.58 -16.20
C TYR A 1 1.15 -6.84 -17.68
N SER A 2 -0.10 -7.10 -18.11
CA SER A 2 -0.45 -7.04 -19.54
C SER A 2 -0.76 -5.59 -19.91
N LYS A 3 -0.12 -5.05 -20.95
CA LYS A 3 -0.41 -3.69 -21.43
C LYS A 3 -1.82 -3.57 -22.03
N GLU A 4 -2.45 -4.70 -22.35
CA GLU A 4 -3.72 -4.80 -23.05
C GLU A 4 -4.94 -4.72 -22.13
N GLN A 5 -4.75 -4.88 -20.81
CA GLN A 5 -5.81 -4.83 -19.80
C GLN A 5 -5.59 -3.65 -18.86
N ARG A 6 -5.79 -2.44 -19.38
CA ARG A 6 -5.72 -1.18 -18.61
C ARG A 6 -7.02 -0.41 -18.77
N SER A 7 -7.55 0.06 -17.64
CA SER A 7 -8.57 1.11 -17.63
C SER A 7 -7.92 2.44 -17.24
N PRO A 8 -8.54 3.59 -17.56
CA PRO A 8 -8.15 4.86 -16.97
C PRO A 8 -8.12 4.76 -15.44
N PHE A 9 -7.09 5.34 -14.83
CA PHE A 9 -7.02 5.42 -13.38
C PHE A 9 -8.09 6.39 -12.88
N PRO A 10 -8.88 6.06 -11.84
CA PRO A 10 -9.91 6.96 -11.33
C PRO A 10 -9.28 8.26 -10.81
N PRO A 11 -9.65 9.44 -11.34
CA PRO A 11 -8.95 10.69 -11.04
C PRO A 11 -9.08 11.11 -9.57
N GLU A 12 -10.24 10.89 -8.96
CA GLU A 12 -10.49 11.22 -7.56
C GLU A 12 -9.64 10.36 -6.63
N LEU A 13 -9.49 9.06 -6.93
CA LEU A 13 -8.61 8.16 -6.18
C LEU A 13 -7.14 8.58 -6.36
N GLY A 14 -6.77 9.01 -7.56
CA GLY A 14 -5.41 9.44 -7.87
C GLY A 14 -5.04 10.71 -7.10
N GLN A 15 -5.97 11.67 -7.05
CA GLN A 15 -5.82 12.89 -6.27
C GLN A 15 -5.72 12.58 -4.77
N LEU A 16 -6.63 11.76 -4.24
CA LEU A 16 -6.59 11.38 -2.82
C LEU A 16 -5.26 10.72 -2.45
N ALA A 17 -4.77 9.78 -3.27
CA ALA A 17 -3.50 9.12 -3.03
C ALA A 17 -2.31 10.10 -3.06
N ALA A 18 -2.33 11.07 -3.97
CA ALA A 18 -1.30 12.11 -4.05
C ALA A 18 -1.32 13.04 -2.82
N GLU A 19 -2.51 13.44 -2.37
CA GLU A 19 -2.67 14.26 -1.16
C GLU A 19 -2.17 13.51 0.09
N LEU A 20 -2.56 12.24 0.27
CA LEU A 20 -2.10 11.40 1.38
C LEU A 20 -0.58 11.18 1.37
N ALA A 21 0.01 10.93 0.21
CA ALA A 21 1.46 10.83 0.07
C ALA A 21 2.15 12.14 0.48
N SER A 22 1.58 13.29 0.09
CA SER A 22 2.16 14.61 0.41
C SER A 22 2.18 14.91 1.91
N VAL A 23 1.17 14.45 2.67
CA VAL A 23 1.14 14.58 4.13
C VAL A 23 2.31 13.82 4.77
N ALA A 24 2.73 12.71 4.17
CA ALA A 24 3.91 11.93 4.57
C ALA A 24 5.23 12.44 3.95
N GLY A 25 5.23 13.62 3.30
CA GLY A 25 6.41 14.19 2.65
C GLY A 25 6.84 13.49 1.36
N CYS A 26 5.97 12.67 0.77
CA CYS A 26 6.24 11.92 -0.44
C CYS A 26 5.48 12.53 -1.65
N GLN A 27 5.97 12.28 -2.86
CA GLN A 27 5.27 12.62 -4.10
C GLN A 27 4.81 11.33 -4.78
N LEU A 28 3.52 11.26 -5.15
CA LEU A 28 2.94 10.12 -5.83
C LEU A 28 2.15 10.57 -7.05
N ARG A 29 2.38 9.90 -8.18
CA ARG A 29 1.48 9.88 -9.32
C ARG A 29 0.94 8.47 -9.45
N ALA A 30 -0.30 8.25 -9.00
CA ALA A 30 -0.91 6.93 -9.02
C ALA A 30 -1.25 6.49 -10.45
N GLU A 31 -0.76 5.31 -10.84
CA GLU A 31 -1.04 4.71 -12.15
C GLU A 31 -1.62 3.29 -12.03
N ALA A 32 -1.51 2.69 -10.85
CA ALA A 32 -2.02 1.37 -10.53
C ALA A 32 -2.57 1.36 -9.10
N ALA A 33 -3.63 0.59 -8.88
CA ALA A 33 -4.23 0.38 -7.58
C ALA A 33 -4.74 -1.07 -7.51
N ILE A 34 -4.65 -1.65 -6.32
CA ILE A 34 -5.19 -2.96 -6.01
C ILE A 34 -6.23 -2.74 -4.90
N VAL A 35 -7.42 -3.30 -5.09
CA VAL A 35 -8.47 -3.30 -4.06
C VAL A 35 -8.58 -4.71 -3.50
N ASN A 36 -8.24 -4.86 -2.23
CA ASN A 36 -8.32 -6.14 -1.54
C ASN A 36 -9.60 -6.19 -0.68
N TYR A 37 -10.39 -7.24 -0.84
CA TYR A 37 -11.57 -7.51 -0.03
C TYR A 37 -11.28 -8.64 0.95
N TYR A 38 -11.38 -8.36 2.25
CA TYR A 38 -11.11 -9.32 3.30
C TYR A 38 -12.37 -9.58 4.13
N HIS A 39 -12.64 -10.85 4.41
CA HIS A 39 -13.60 -11.26 5.43
C HIS A 39 -12.89 -11.38 6.79
N ALA A 40 -13.66 -11.52 7.87
CA ALA A 40 -13.12 -11.57 9.24
C ALA A 40 -12.09 -12.68 9.49
N ASN A 41 -12.09 -13.74 8.68
CA ASN A 41 -11.16 -14.87 8.74
C ASN A 41 -10.09 -14.85 7.61
N SER A 42 -10.07 -13.81 6.78
CA SER A 42 -9.09 -13.69 5.71
C SER A 42 -7.72 -13.28 6.29
N THR A 43 -6.66 -13.76 5.66
CA THR A 43 -5.29 -13.40 6.00
C THR A 43 -4.50 -13.12 4.74
N MET A 44 -3.48 -12.27 4.85
CA MET A 44 -2.51 -12.03 3.79
C MET A 44 -1.12 -12.29 4.36
N GLY A 45 -0.38 -13.21 3.74
CA GLY A 45 0.98 -13.53 4.16
C GLY A 45 1.95 -12.37 3.94
N GLY A 46 3.07 -12.40 4.66
CA GLY A 46 4.16 -11.45 4.46
C GLY A 46 4.70 -11.54 3.03
N HIS A 47 4.75 -10.40 2.36
CA HIS A 47 5.25 -10.24 1.00
C HIS A 47 5.90 -8.86 0.84
N ARG A 48 6.69 -8.70 -0.20
CA ARG A 48 7.23 -7.42 -0.64
C ARG A 48 6.45 -6.98 -1.87
N ASP A 49 6.16 -5.69 -1.98
CA ASP A 49 5.52 -5.12 -3.17
C ASP A 49 6.60 -4.67 -4.16
N ASP A 50 7.11 -5.64 -4.92
CA ASP A 50 8.20 -5.50 -5.90
C ASP A 50 7.74 -5.70 -7.36
N ALA A 51 6.42 -5.70 -7.58
CA ALA A 51 5.84 -5.94 -8.90
C ALA A 51 6.07 -4.78 -9.89
N GLU A 52 6.41 -3.59 -9.37
CA GLU A 52 6.59 -2.36 -10.14
C GLU A 52 8.03 -2.23 -10.66
N PRO A 53 8.25 -1.91 -11.96
CA PRO A 53 9.59 -1.72 -12.50
C PRO A 53 10.37 -0.58 -11.84
N PHE A 54 9.65 0.41 -11.29
CA PHE A 54 10.23 1.54 -10.59
C PHE A 54 9.84 1.49 -9.10
N GLN A 55 10.81 1.16 -8.26
CA GLN A 55 10.63 1.01 -6.81
C GLN A 55 10.79 2.32 -6.02
N GLY A 56 11.03 3.45 -6.69
CA GLY A 56 11.25 4.74 -6.04
C GLY A 56 9.96 5.48 -5.65
N ALA A 57 8.81 5.06 -6.18
CA ALA A 57 7.51 5.66 -5.85
C ALA A 57 6.99 5.14 -4.50
N PRO A 58 6.32 5.96 -3.69
CA PRO A 58 5.71 5.49 -2.44
C PRO A 58 4.50 4.59 -2.72
N ILE A 59 4.16 3.72 -1.77
CA ILE A 59 2.89 3.00 -1.70
C ILE A 59 1.99 3.71 -0.71
N VAL A 60 0.75 3.96 -1.11
CA VAL A 60 -0.31 4.46 -0.23
C VAL A 60 -1.35 3.34 -0.05
N SER A 61 -1.49 2.85 1.17
CA SER A 61 -2.46 1.82 1.53
C SER A 61 -3.52 2.40 2.47
N ILE A 62 -4.79 2.28 2.10
CA ILE A 62 -5.94 2.83 2.83
C ILE A 62 -6.76 1.67 3.39
N SER A 63 -6.99 1.65 4.71
CA SER A 63 -7.81 0.63 5.38
C SER A 63 -9.23 1.11 5.58
N LEU A 64 -10.23 0.32 5.21
CA LEU A 64 -11.65 0.66 5.36
C LEU A 64 -12.43 -0.51 5.97
N GLY A 65 -13.33 -0.22 6.92
CA GLY A 65 -14.19 -1.21 7.55
C GLY A 65 -13.58 -1.87 8.79
N LEU A 66 -13.50 -3.21 8.80
CA LEU A 66 -13.03 -3.96 9.97
C LEU A 66 -11.56 -3.62 10.29
N SER A 67 -11.23 -3.60 11.57
CA SER A 67 -9.84 -3.42 11.99
C SER A 67 -9.01 -4.66 11.66
N ALA A 68 -7.74 -4.46 11.32
CA ALA A 68 -6.80 -5.51 10.96
C ALA A 68 -5.45 -5.30 11.66
N VAL A 69 -4.72 -6.39 11.89
CA VAL A 69 -3.33 -6.31 12.34
C VAL A 69 -2.44 -6.26 11.11
N TYR A 70 -1.69 -5.17 10.97
CA TYR A 70 -0.68 -4.98 9.94
C TYR A 70 0.71 -5.28 10.51
N LEU A 71 1.48 -6.07 9.78
CA LEU A 71 2.84 -6.44 10.17
C LEU A 71 3.83 -5.76 9.24
N LEU A 72 4.50 -4.72 9.72
CA LEU A 72 5.58 -4.06 8.99
C LEU A 72 6.86 -4.87 9.17
N GLY A 73 7.26 -5.57 8.11
CA GLY A 73 8.48 -6.38 8.07
C GLY A 73 9.76 -5.53 8.00
N GLY A 74 10.89 -6.24 7.93
CA GLY A 74 12.20 -5.64 7.69
C GLY A 74 12.75 -5.96 6.30
N LEU A 75 14.04 -5.70 6.09
CA LEU A 75 14.73 -5.98 4.82
C LEU A 75 14.86 -7.49 4.55
N THR A 76 14.78 -8.31 5.60
CA THR A 76 14.87 -9.77 5.51
C THR A 76 13.74 -10.44 6.29
N LYS A 77 13.46 -11.71 5.99
CA LYS A 77 12.34 -12.46 6.63
C LYS A 77 12.63 -12.87 8.07
N GLU A 78 13.89 -12.84 8.48
CA GLU A 78 14.34 -13.17 9.83
C GLU A 78 14.09 -12.02 10.82
N GLN A 79 13.92 -10.80 10.31
CA GLN A 79 13.62 -9.63 11.14
C GLN A 79 12.18 -9.71 11.65
N SER A 80 12.02 -9.61 12.97
CA SER A 80 10.70 -9.62 13.60
C SER A 80 9.89 -8.40 13.15
N PRO A 81 8.66 -8.58 12.64
CA PRO A 81 7.86 -7.47 12.15
C PRO A 81 7.32 -6.62 13.29
N HIS A 82 7.14 -5.33 13.02
CA HIS A 82 6.43 -4.43 13.90
C HIS A 82 4.92 -4.53 13.65
N ALA A 83 4.17 -4.92 14.68
CA ALA A 83 2.72 -5.08 14.60
C ALA A 83 1.99 -3.77 14.92
N MET A 84 1.05 -3.40 14.06
CA MET A 84 0.22 -2.21 14.19
C MET A 84 -1.26 -2.57 13.98
N LEU A 85 -2.15 -1.95 14.76
CA LEU A 85 -3.59 -2.08 14.52
C LEU A 85 -4.01 -1.01 13.52
N LEU A 86 -4.53 -1.42 12.36
CA LEU A 86 -5.17 -0.52 11.40
C LEU A 86 -6.68 -0.56 11.62
N ARG A 87 -7.28 0.62 11.72
CA ARG A 87 -8.72 0.84 11.82
C ARG A 87 -9.24 1.43 10.52
N SER A 88 -10.57 1.50 10.39
CA SER A 88 -11.18 2.17 9.25
C SER A 88 -10.73 3.63 9.16
N GLY A 89 -10.26 4.05 7.99
CA GLY A 89 -9.72 5.38 7.72
C GLY A 89 -8.20 5.49 7.90
N ASP A 90 -7.53 4.50 8.51
CA ASP A 90 -6.08 4.55 8.68
C ASP A 90 -5.37 4.39 7.33
N VAL A 91 -4.29 5.15 7.16
CA VAL A 91 -3.48 5.17 5.94
C VAL A 91 -2.02 4.87 6.30
N VAL A 92 -1.43 3.93 5.55
CA VAL A 92 -0.01 3.62 5.63
C VAL A 92 0.66 4.11 4.35
N VAL A 93 1.66 4.98 4.48
CA VAL A 93 2.49 5.45 3.36
C VAL A 93 3.90 4.87 3.51
N GLN A 94 4.36 4.12 2.51
CA GLN A 94 5.69 3.50 2.49
C GLN A 94 6.50 4.05 1.33
N GLY A 95 7.58 4.78 1.62
CA GLY A 95 8.47 5.38 0.63
C GLY A 95 9.94 5.20 0.99
N GLY A 96 10.84 5.40 0.02
CA GLY A 96 12.28 5.30 0.23
C GLY A 96 12.69 3.95 0.82
N ALA A 97 13.48 3.97 1.90
CA ALA A 97 14.01 2.76 2.54
C ALA A 97 12.93 1.78 3.06
N SER A 98 11.68 2.24 3.27
CA SER A 98 10.60 1.36 3.71
C SER A 98 9.94 0.57 2.57
N ARG A 99 10.27 0.85 1.29
CA ARG A 99 9.89 0.01 0.13
C ARG A 99 10.71 -1.31 0.07
N GLY A 100 11.66 -1.46 0.99
CA GLY A 100 12.51 -2.64 1.19
C GLY A 100 13.86 -2.56 0.52
#